data_AF-A0ABC8UYY8-F1
#
_entry.id   AF-A0ABC8UYY8-F1
#
_cell.length_a   1.000
_cell.length_b   1.000
_cell.length_c   1.000
_cell.angle_alpha   90.00
_cell.angle_beta   90.00
_cell.angle_gamma   90.00
#
_symmetry.space_group_name_H-M   'P 1'
#
loop_
_entity.id
_entity.type
_entity.pdbx_description
1 polymer ?
#
loop_
_entity_poly.entity_id
_entity_poly.type
_entity_poly.pdbx_seq_one_letter_code
_entity_poly.pdbx_strand_id
1 'polypeptide(L)'
;MERLAATGMISSRLYVRWEEVYVTSDRGRRDVRYYLIRKDGTSDLAVAGKEKSLGRMSYRYAIRDLSLVSASNSSSFLKLRSRREVIDWLNSIVSGTS
;
A
#
# COMPACT_ATOMS: atom_id res chain seq x y z
N MET A 1 31.15 -12.37 -9.26
CA MET A 1 29.88 -11.99 -9.90
C MET A 1 28.77 -12.59 -9.05
N GLU A 2 28.46 -11.96 -7.93
CA GLU A 2 27.39 -10.96 -7.77
C GLU A 2 26.01 -11.58 -7.50
N ARG A 3 25.51 -11.27 -6.30
CA ARG A 3 24.11 -10.98 -5.94
C ARG A 3 23.09 -12.12 -5.94
N LEU A 4 23.02 -12.86 -4.82
CA LEU A 4 21.81 -13.62 -4.43
C LEU A 4 21.42 -13.45 -2.95
N ALA A 5 21.89 -12.38 -2.30
CA ALA A 5 21.44 -12.02 -0.97
C ALA A 5 20.76 -10.65 -1.05
N ALA A 6 19.41 -10.65 -1.09
CA ALA A 6 18.53 -9.61 -0.54
C ALA A 6 17.19 -9.49 -1.30
N THR A 7 16.38 -10.55 -1.37
CA THR A 7 15.01 -10.46 -1.94
C THR A 7 13.91 -10.49 -0.87
N GLY A 8 14.26 -10.61 0.43
CA GLY A 8 13.27 -10.63 1.52
C GLY A 8 13.31 -9.44 2.48
N MET A 9 14.39 -8.63 2.50
CA MET A 9 14.60 -7.53 3.45
C MET A 9 14.66 -6.14 2.80
N ILE A 10 14.62 -6.05 1.47
CA ILE A 10 14.81 -4.77 0.75
C ILE A 10 13.53 -3.92 0.75
N SER A 11 12.35 -4.54 0.79
CA SER A 11 11.13 -3.89 0.32
C SER A 11 10.71 -2.67 1.15
N SER A 12 10.83 -2.67 2.47
CA SER A 12 10.45 -1.50 3.29
C SER A 12 11.41 -0.31 3.11
N ARG A 13 12.70 -0.56 2.85
CA ARG A 13 13.71 0.50 2.64
C ARG A 13 13.67 1.12 1.24
N LEU A 14 12.85 0.59 0.33
CA LEU A 14 12.69 1.14 -1.02
C LEU A 14 11.72 2.31 -1.06
N TYR A 15 10.72 2.33 -0.18
CA TYR A 15 9.68 3.35 -0.21
C TYR A 15 10.02 4.51 0.73
N VAL A 16 9.80 5.74 0.24
CA VAL A 16 10.12 6.98 0.97
C VAL A 16 8.89 7.75 1.39
N ARG A 17 7.77 7.55 0.70
CA ARG A 17 6.48 8.16 1.00
C ARG A 17 5.34 7.39 0.33
N TRP A 18 4.12 7.80 0.59
CA TRP A 18 2.92 7.33 -0.10
C TRP A 18 2.07 8.51 -0.58
N GLU A 19 1.25 8.27 -1.60
CA GLU A 19 0.37 9.27 -2.20
C GLU A 19 -1.06 8.73 -2.32
N GLU A 20 -2.06 9.55 -1.99
CA GLU A 20 -3.49 9.25 -2.12
C GLU A 20 -4.06 9.94 -3.36
N VAL A 21 -4.67 9.16 -4.26
CA VAL A 21 -5.24 9.64 -5.52
C VAL A 21 -6.71 9.26 -5.60
N TYR A 22 -7.58 10.24 -5.73
CA TYR A 22 -9.01 10.01 -6.00
C TYR A 22 -9.23 9.81 -7.50
N VAL A 23 -9.94 8.75 -7.86
CA VAL A 23 -10.30 8.41 -9.24
C VAL A 23 -11.82 8.38 -9.33
N THR A 24 -12.39 9.23 -10.15
CA THR A 24 -13.82 9.14 -10.49
C THR A 24 -14.04 7.95 -11.41
N SER A 25 -14.88 7.02 -10.98
CA SER A 25 -15.35 5.91 -11.81
C SER A 25 -16.34 6.46 -12.85
N ASP A 26 -16.37 5.76 -13.99
CA ASP A 26 -17.33 5.87 -15.08
C ASP A 26 -18.81 5.93 -14.64
N ARG A 27 -19.14 5.44 -13.44
CA ARG A 27 -20.51 5.42 -12.88
C ARG A 27 -20.79 6.52 -11.86
N GLY A 28 -19.93 7.56 -11.80
CA GLY A 28 -20.04 8.65 -10.82
C GLY A 28 -19.68 8.25 -9.39
N ARG A 29 -19.10 7.06 -9.21
CA ARG A 29 -18.59 6.57 -7.91
C ARG A 29 -17.17 7.07 -7.67
N ARG A 30 -16.78 7.23 -6.41
CA ARG A 30 -15.42 7.66 -6.05
C ARG A 30 -14.57 6.47 -5.66
N ASP A 31 -13.53 6.20 -6.44
CA ASP A 31 -12.47 5.26 -6.05
C ASP A 31 -11.29 6.05 -5.48
N VAL A 32 -10.54 5.43 -4.58
CA VAL A 32 -9.31 5.99 -4.02
C VAL A 32 -8.19 4.98 -4.21
N ARG A 33 -7.02 5.46 -4.63
CA ARG A 33 -5.84 4.64 -4.87
C ARG A 33 -4.70 5.18 -4.03
N TYR A 34 -4.02 4.27 -3.35
CA TYR A 34 -2.85 4.59 -2.55
C TYR A 34 -1.63 4.01 -3.26
N TYR A 35 -0.68 4.88 -3.55
CA TYR A 35 0.58 4.54 -4.19
C TYR A 35 1.70 4.65 -3.18
N LEU A 36 2.60 3.67 -3.17
CA LEU A 36 3.87 3.76 -2.47
C LEU A 36 4.93 4.28 -3.44
N ILE A 37 5.64 5.33 -3.02
CA ILE A 37 6.65 5.99 -3.84
C ILE A 37 8.02 5.49 -3.43
N ARG A 38 8.76 5.01 -4.42
CA ARG A 38 10.09 4.44 -4.27
C ARG A 38 11.17 5.52 -4.33
N LYS A 39 12.36 5.19 -3.82
CA LYS A 39 13.57 6.03 -3.89
C LYS A 39 13.99 6.38 -5.32
N ASP A 40 13.70 5.49 -6.26
CA ASP A 40 13.98 5.66 -7.70
C ASP A 40 12.94 6.56 -8.40
N GLY A 41 11.95 7.08 -7.66
CA GLY A 41 10.88 7.94 -8.19
C GLY A 41 9.72 7.16 -8.82
N THR A 42 9.79 5.83 -8.86
CA THR A 42 8.67 5.01 -9.35
C THR A 42 7.59 4.85 -8.28
N SER A 43 6.36 4.56 -8.71
CA SER A 43 5.23 4.38 -7.82
C SER A 43 4.56 3.03 -8.04
N ASP A 44 4.30 2.34 -6.93
CA ASP A 44 3.64 1.04 -6.91
C ASP A 44 2.26 1.18 -6.28
N LEU A 45 1.22 0.67 -6.95
CA LEU A 45 -0.15 0.70 -6.40
C LEU A 45 -0.23 -0.24 -5.20
N ALA A 46 -0.40 0.33 -4.01
CA ALA A 46 -0.38 -0.40 -2.75
C ALA A 46 -1.77 -0.88 -2.35
N VAL A 47 -2.76 0.02 -2.37
CA VAL A 47 -4.14 -0.25 -1.97
C VAL A 47 -5.10 0.44 -2.93
N ALA A 48 -6.15 -0.27 -3.32
CA ALA A 48 -7.28 0.30 -4.04
C ALA A 48 -8.53 0.26 -3.15
N GLY A 49 -9.03 1.44 -2.78
CA GLY A 49 -10.34 1.65 -2.19
C GLY A 49 -11.37 1.83 -3.30
N LYS A 50 -12.31 0.90 -3.41
CA LYS A 50 -13.42 0.97 -4.38
C LYS A 50 -14.72 1.29 -3.65
N GLU A 51 -15.48 2.26 -4.14
CA GLU A 51 -16.81 2.54 -3.59
C GLU A 51 -17.81 1.47 -4.05
N LYS A 52 -18.24 0.62 -3.10
CA LYS A 52 -19.20 -0.46 -3.36
C LYS A 52 -20.64 0.06 -3.34
N SER A 53 -20.95 0.96 -2.40
CA SER A 53 -22.25 1.63 -2.21
C SER A 53 -22.02 3.07 -1.79
N LEU A 54 -23.04 3.93 -1.86
CA LEU A 54 -22.98 5.33 -1.41
C LEU A 54 -22.35 5.41 0.00
N GLY A 55 -21.13 5.94 0.09
CA GLY A 55 -20.39 6.09 1.36
C GLY A 55 -19.76 4.83 1.94
N ARG A 56 -19.88 3.65 1.29
CA ARG A 56 -19.16 2.43 1.68
C ARG A 56 -18.05 2.10 0.68
N MET A 57 -16.82 2.38 1.09
CA MET A 57 -15.61 1.93 0.40
C MET A 57 -15.15 0.56 0.91
N SER A 58 -14.64 -0.26 -0.01
CA SER A 58 -13.88 -1.46 0.31
C SER A 58 -12.43 -1.29 -0.12
N TYR A 59 -11.49 -1.56 0.77
CA TYR A 59 -10.06 -1.49 0.49
C TYR A 59 -9.52 -2.88 0.17
N ARG A 60 -8.70 -2.96 -0.87
CA ARG A 60 -8.00 -4.19 -1.27
C ARG A 60 -6.53 -3.88 -1.50
N TYR A 61 -5.67 -4.77 -1.05
CA TYR A 61 -4.26 -4.74 -1.45
C TYR A 61 -4.15 -4.93 -2.95
N ALA A 62 -3.35 -4.07 -3.56
CA ALA A 62 -2.96 -4.12 -4.96
C ALA A 62 -1.45 -4.35 -5.13
N ILE A 63 -0.69 -4.26 -4.03
CA ILE A 63 0.74 -4.53 -4.03
C ILE A 63 0.99 -6.01 -4.32
N ARG A 64 1.92 -6.25 -5.25
CA ARG A 64 2.32 -7.62 -5.64
C ARG A 64 3.33 -8.22 -4.68
N ASP A 65 4.09 -7.35 -4.01
CA ASP A 65 5.12 -7.76 -3.07
C ASP A 65 4.48 -8.11 -1.71
N LEU A 66 4.23 -9.40 -1.50
CA LEU A 66 3.67 -9.93 -0.25
C LEU A 66 4.63 -9.77 0.94
N SER A 67 5.92 -9.55 0.71
CA SER A 67 6.88 -9.34 1.80
C SER A 67 6.58 -8.04 2.55
N LEU A 68 6.07 -7.01 1.87
CA LEU A 68 5.58 -5.77 2.49
C LEU A 68 4.31 -5.97 3.31
N VAL A 69 3.47 -6.92 2.90
CA VAL A 69 2.25 -7.28 3.63
C VAL A 69 2.61 -8.07 4.90
N SER A 70 3.70 -8.83 4.88
CA SER A 70 4.20 -9.62 6.02
C SER A 70 5.20 -8.88 6.91
N ALA A 71 5.86 -7.83 6.42
CA ALA A 71 6.89 -7.07 7.17
C ALA A 71 6.29 -6.20 8.29
N SER A 72 4.98 -5.96 8.27
CA SER A 72 4.28 -5.45 9.43
C SER A 72 4.26 -6.54 10.50
N ASN A 73 5.14 -6.45 11.51
CA ASN A 73 5.26 -7.33 12.69
C ASN A 73 3.98 -7.45 13.56
N SER A 74 2.85 -6.97 13.05
CA SER A 74 1.53 -7.06 13.66
C SER A 74 0.77 -8.22 13.01
N SER A 75 1.08 -9.41 13.51
CA SER A 75 0.40 -10.67 13.28
C SER A 75 -1.13 -10.52 13.21
N SER A 76 -1.68 -10.49 11.99
CA SER A 76 -3.02 -10.96 11.60
C SER A 76 -3.36 -10.36 10.23
N PHE A 77 -3.23 -11.12 9.14
CA PHE A 77 -3.84 -10.91 7.82
C PHE A 77 -4.75 -9.64 7.74
N LEU A 78 -4.11 -8.48 7.55
CA LEU A 78 -4.70 -7.18 7.83
C LEU A 78 -5.76 -6.86 6.76
N LYS A 79 -7.00 -7.35 6.94
CA LYS A 79 -8.14 -6.83 6.18
C LYS A 79 -8.20 -5.34 6.45
N LEU A 80 -7.74 -4.51 5.49
CA LEU A 80 -7.90 -3.06 5.55
C LEU A 80 -9.41 -2.75 5.57
N ARG A 81 -9.98 -2.47 6.75
CA ARG A 81 -11.43 -2.25 6.91
C ARG A 81 -11.79 -0.78 6.86
N SER A 82 -10.82 0.12 7.05
CA SER A 82 -11.02 1.55 7.06
C SER A 82 -9.86 2.32 6.43
N ARG A 83 -10.12 3.57 6.00
CA ARG A 83 -9.08 4.50 5.52
C ARG A 83 -7.95 4.66 6.54
N ARG A 84 -8.29 4.71 7.83
CA ARG A 84 -7.31 4.87 8.91
C ARG A 84 -6.34 3.70 8.97
N GLU A 85 -6.83 2.45 8.84
CA GLU A 85 -5.97 1.27 8.78
C GLU A 85 -5.08 1.27 7.53
N VAL A 86 -5.58 1.78 6.40
CA VAL A 86 -4.75 1.94 5.19
C VAL A 86 -3.59 2.88 5.44
N ILE A 87 -3.87 4.06 6.00
CA ILE A 87 -2.85 5.06 6.30
C ILE A 87 -1.84 4.54 7.32
N ASP A 88 -2.31 3.89 8.39
CA ASP A 88 -1.45 3.31 9.43
C ASP A 88 -0.51 2.25 8.85
N TRP A 89 -1.03 1.36 8.01
CA TRP A 89 -0.21 0.36 7.31
C TRP A 89 0.80 0.99 6.34
N LEU A 90 0.40 1.99 5.56
CA LEU A 90 1.33 2.71 4.66
C LEU A 90 2.44 3.42 5.45
N ASN A 91 2.08 4.06 6.56
CA ASN A 91 3.06 4.66 7.47
C ASN A 91 3.97 3.60 8.09
N SER A 92 3.47 2.42 8.45
CA SER A 92 4.34 1.33 8.94
C SER A 92 5.41 0.93 7.92
N ILE A 93 5.08 0.92 6.62
CA ILE A 93 6.04 0.62 5.55
C ILE A 93 7.10 1.72 5.42
N VAL A 94 6.68 2.99 5.45
CA VAL A 94 7.59 4.15 5.26
C VAL A 94 8.36 4.50 6.54
N SER A 95 7.79 4.30 7.73
CA SER A 95 8.39 4.62 9.03
C SER A 95 9.25 3.49 9.60
N GLY A 96 9.07 2.25 9.14
CA GLY A 96 9.98 1.13 9.42
C GLY A 96 11.39 1.30 8.82
N THR A 97 11.70 2.49 8.31
CA THR A 97 13.01 2.92 7.81
C THR A 97 13.84 3.70 8.83
N SER A 98 13.37 3.86 10.08
CA SER A 98 14.09 4.60 11.14
C SER A 98 15.19 3.76 11.78
#